data_AF-A0A2X3FPZ2-F1
#
_entry.id   AF-A0A2X3FPZ2-F1
#
_cell.length_a   1.000
_cell.length_b   1.000
_cell.length_c   1.000
_cell.angle_alpha   90.00
_cell.angle_beta   90.00
_cell.angle_gamma   90.00
#
_symmetry.space_group_name_H-M   'P 1'
#
loop_
_entity.id
_entity.type
_entity.pdbx_description
1 polymer ?
#
loop_
_entity_poly.entity_id
_entity_poly.type
_entity_poly.pdbx_seq_one_letter_code
_entity_poly.pdbx_strand_id
1 'polypeptide(L)'
;MRKFLPALLEYKKGNTFGLTAFTSYGSFWLTLVAILLMPKMGLADAPNAHFLGMYLGLWGVFTLFMFFGTLKAARMLQFVFLSLTVLFALLAIGHLADNEGIVKVAGWVGLVCGASAIYLAMGEVLNEQFGRTVLPIGEPR
;
A
#
# COMPACT_ATOMS: atom_id res chain seq x y z
N MET A 1 -0.11 0.93 -17.78
CA MET A 1 -1.29 1.75 -18.19
C MET A 1 -2.59 1.42 -17.46
N ARG A 2 -2.89 0.18 -17.05
CA ARG A 2 -4.20 -0.17 -16.43
C ARG A 2 -4.49 0.45 -15.04
N LYS A 3 -3.45 0.87 -14.29
CA LYS A 3 -3.60 1.52 -12.96
C LYS A 3 -3.98 3.02 -13.00
N PHE A 4 -3.89 3.68 -14.16
CA PHE A 4 -4.25 5.10 -14.32
C PHE A 4 -5.74 5.33 -14.55
N LEU A 5 -6.47 4.31 -15.02
CA LEU A 5 -7.89 4.43 -15.34
C LEU A 5 -8.79 4.61 -14.10
N PRO A 6 -8.56 3.91 -12.96
CA PRO A 6 -9.32 4.13 -11.73
C PRO A 6 -9.06 5.50 -11.09
N ALA A 7 -7.83 6.01 -11.18
CA ALA A 7 -7.42 7.31 -10.69
C ALA A 7 -8.24 8.45 -11.33
N LEU A 8 -8.36 8.46 -12.66
CA LEU A 8 -9.19 9.43 -13.40
C LEU A 8 -10.69 9.34 -13.06
N LEU A 9 -11.20 8.16 -12.70
CA LEU A 9 -12.59 7.95 -12.31
C LEU A 9 -12.90 8.46 -10.88
N GLU A 10 -11.94 8.34 -9.97
CA GLU A 10 -12.01 8.89 -8.60
C GLU A 10 -11.94 10.43 -8.57
N TYR A 11 -11.15 11.05 -9.47
CA TYR A 11 -11.14 12.52 -9.65
C TYR A 11 -12.53 13.05 -10.02
N LYS A 12 -13.30 12.32 -10.82
CA LYS A 12 -14.69 12.67 -11.17
C LYS A 12 -15.70 12.48 -10.02
N LYS A 13 -15.36 11.69 -8.99
CA LYS A 13 -16.19 11.49 -7.78
C LYS A 13 -15.85 12.46 -6.64
N GLY A 14 -14.85 13.34 -6.81
CA GLY A 14 -14.40 14.27 -5.77
C GLY A 14 -13.58 13.63 -4.64
N ASN A 15 -13.15 12.37 -4.81
CA ASN A 15 -12.40 11.64 -3.80
C ASN A 15 -10.88 11.80 -4.06
N THR A 16 -10.32 12.90 -3.56
CA THR A 16 -8.88 13.20 -3.66
C THR A 16 -8.04 12.12 -2.97
N PHE A 17 -8.56 11.50 -1.92
CA PHE A 17 -7.84 10.48 -1.14
C PHE A 17 -7.57 9.23 -1.98
N GLY A 18 -8.59 8.64 -2.61
CA GLY A 18 -8.42 7.43 -3.39
C GLY A 18 -7.61 7.67 -4.67
N LEU A 19 -7.79 8.82 -5.34
CA LEU A 19 -6.93 9.23 -6.45
C LEU A 19 -5.43 9.22 -6.07
N THR A 20 -5.08 9.89 -4.96
CA THR A 20 -3.69 9.96 -4.49
C THR A 20 -3.19 8.58 -4.07
N ALA A 21 -3.99 7.80 -3.33
CA ALA A 21 -3.60 6.46 -2.90
C ALA A 21 -3.32 5.53 -4.10
N PHE A 22 -4.28 5.39 -5.02
CA PHE A 22 -4.16 4.45 -6.14
C PHE A 22 -3.05 4.83 -7.12
N THR A 23 -2.89 6.12 -7.41
CA THR A 23 -1.83 6.60 -8.32
C THR A 23 -0.45 6.43 -7.71
N SER A 24 -0.28 6.77 -6.42
CA SER A 24 0.99 6.66 -5.72
C SER A 24 1.41 5.20 -5.54
N TYR A 25 0.54 4.34 -4.97
CA TYR A 25 0.88 2.92 -4.82
C TYR A 25 1.00 2.18 -6.16
N GLY A 26 0.28 2.65 -7.20
CA GLY A 26 0.48 2.18 -8.56
C GLY A 26 1.89 2.42 -9.06
N SER A 27 2.42 3.62 -8.80
CA SER A 27 3.78 4.05 -9.14
C SER A 27 4.86 3.41 -8.25
N PHE A 28 4.57 3.18 -6.96
CA PHE A 28 5.44 2.41 -6.06
C PHE A 28 5.83 1.07 -6.66
N TRP A 29 4.85 0.25 -7.06
CA TRP A 29 5.13 -1.06 -7.64
C TRP A 29 5.93 -0.99 -8.95
N LEU A 30 5.68 0.02 -9.79
CA LEU A 30 6.43 0.21 -11.03
C LEU A 30 7.89 0.59 -10.74
N THR A 31 8.11 1.49 -9.79
CA THR A 31 9.45 1.93 -9.40
C THR A 31 10.23 0.82 -8.69
N LEU A 32 9.58 0.04 -7.81
CA LEU A 32 10.19 -1.14 -7.18
C LEU A 32 10.62 -2.19 -8.21
N VAL A 33 9.76 -2.52 -9.18
CA VAL A 33 10.10 -3.46 -10.26
C VAL A 33 11.25 -2.92 -11.11
N ALA A 34 11.25 -1.62 -11.44
CA ALA A 34 12.34 -1.01 -12.17
C ALA A 34 13.68 -1.11 -11.41
N ILE A 35 13.70 -0.81 -10.11
CA ILE A 35 14.89 -0.92 -9.24
C ILE A 35 15.44 -2.36 -9.24
N LEU A 36 14.57 -3.37 -9.26
CA LEU A 36 14.98 -4.78 -9.23
C LEU A 36 15.37 -5.35 -10.60
N LEU A 37 14.82 -4.82 -11.70
CA LEU A 37 15.06 -5.31 -13.06
C LEU A 37 16.18 -4.58 -13.80
N MET A 38 16.36 -3.26 -13.59
CA MET A 38 17.40 -2.49 -14.27
C MET A 38 18.81 -3.09 -14.11
N PRO A 39 19.22 -3.61 -12.93
CA PRO A 39 20.51 -4.26 -12.78
C PRO A 39 20.62 -5.57 -13.56
N LYS A 40 19.54 -6.36 -13.62
CA LYS A 40 19.49 -7.61 -14.39
C LYS A 40 19.55 -7.39 -15.90
N MET A 41 19.15 -6.20 -16.35
CA MET A 41 19.23 -5.77 -17.75
C MET A 41 20.56 -5.08 -18.09
N GLY A 42 21.49 -4.96 -17.13
CA GLY A 42 22.76 -4.26 -17.32
C GLY A 42 22.62 -2.74 -17.47
N LEU A 43 21.48 -2.17 -17.06
CA LEU A 43 21.17 -0.74 -17.21
C LEU A 43 21.50 0.08 -15.95
N ALA A 44 21.79 -0.57 -14.82
CA ALA A 44 22.14 0.08 -13.56
C ALA A 44 22.95 -0.87 -12.66
N ASP A 45 23.61 -0.33 -11.64
CA ASP A 45 24.25 -1.13 -10.59
C ASP A 45 23.21 -1.72 -9.62
N ALA A 46 23.57 -2.80 -8.94
CA ALA A 46 22.71 -3.41 -7.93
C ALA A 46 22.37 -2.39 -6.83
N PRO A 47 21.09 -2.26 -6.45
CA PRO A 47 20.68 -1.27 -5.45
C PRO A 47 21.30 -1.59 -4.09
N ASN A 48 21.90 -0.59 -3.47
CA ASN A 48 22.39 -0.67 -2.10
C ASN A 48 21.20 -0.95 -1.16
N ALA A 49 21.34 -1.94 -0.26
CA ALA A 49 20.30 -2.31 0.71
C ALA A 49 19.83 -1.10 1.54
N HIS A 50 20.75 -0.22 1.96
CA HIS A 50 20.41 1.01 2.68
C HIS A 50 19.62 2.00 1.81
N PHE A 51 19.91 2.08 0.50
CA PHE A 51 19.14 2.91 -0.42
C PHE A 51 17.71 2.39 -0.57
N LEU A 52 17.54 1.07 -0.72
CA LEU A 52 16.22 0.44 -0.75
C LEU A 52 15.46 0.65 0.56
N GLY A 53 16.14 0.54 1.70
CA GLY A 53 15.58 0.83 3.02
C GLY A 53 15.10 2.27 3.16
N MET A 54 15.87 3.26 2.71
CA MET A 54 15.46 4.68 2.70
C MET A 54 14.27 4.93 1.76
N TYR A 55 14.28 4.34 0.56
CA TYR A 55 13.15 4.40 -0.36
C TYR A 55 11.87 3.86 0.29
N LEU A 56 11.93 2.68 0.91
CA LEU A 56 10.80 2.07 1.62
C LEU A 56 10.38 2.91 2.85
N GLY A 57 11.33 3.54 3.53
CA GLY A 57 11.07 4.44 4.66
C GLY A 57 10.27 5.68 4.24
N LEU A 58 10.62 6.31 3.12
CA LEU A 58 9.86 7.44 2.56
C LEU A 58 8.42 7.03 2.19
N TRP A 59 8.25 5.85 1.60
CA TRP A 59 6.92 5.28 1.36
C TRP A 59 6.15 5.04 2.66
N GLY A 60 6.82 4.55 3.71
CA GLY A 60 6.22 4.40 5.04
C GLY A 60 5.72 5.73 5.63
N VAL A 61 6.50 6.80 5.51
CA VAL A 61 6.09 8.16 5.94
C VAL A 61 4.88 8.63 5.15
N PHE A 62 4.89 8.48 3.82
CA PHE A 62 3.73 8.81 2.98
C PHE A 62 2.48 8.02 3.40
N THR A 63 2.61 6.70 3.62
CA THR A 63 1.51 5.85 4.07
C THR A 63 1.00 6.27 5.45
N LEU A 64 1.87 6.68 6.37
CA LEU A 64 1.47 7.18 7.70
C LEU A 64 0.61 8.44 7.59
N PHE A 65 0.97 9.40 6.75
CA PHE A 65 0.13 10.59 6.52
C PHE A 65 -1.23 10.21 5.91
N MET A 66 -1.22 9.27 4.95
CA MET A 66 -2.46 8.77 4.37
C MET A 66 -3.32 8.01 5.40
N PHE A 67 -2.71 7.29 6.35
CA PHE A 67 -3.42 6.63 7.44
C PHE A 67 -4.24 7.64 8.27
N PHE A 68 -3.69 8.79 8.62
CA PHE A 68 -4.45 9.84 9.31
C PHE A 68 -5.64 10.35 8.48
N GLY A 69 -5.51 10.36 7.15
CA GLY A 69 -6.62 10.64 6.23
C GLY A 69 -7.76 9.61 6.30
N THR A 70 -7.48 8.37 6.69
CA THR A 70 -8.48 7.29 6.80
C THR A 70 -9.29 7.31 8.10
N LEU A 71 -8.99 8.19 9.07
CA LEU A 71 -9.65 8.20 10.38
C LEU A 71 -11.17 8.43 10.32
N LYS A 72 -11.66 9.09 9.26
CA LYS A 72 -13.10 9.27 8.99
C LYS A 72 -13.69 8.23 8.05
N ALA A 73 -12.88 7.30 7.53
CA ALA A 73 -13.29 6.26 6.61
C ALA A 73 -13.61 4.94 7.32
N ALA A 74 -13.92 3.90 6.54
CA ALA A 74 -14.23 2.58 7.05
C ALA A 74 -13.09 2.01 7.92
N ARG A 75 -13.44 1.32 9.01
CA ARG A 75 -12.45 0.72 9.94
C ARG A 75 -11.50 -0.25 9.25
N MET A 76 -11.97 -1.00 8.25
CA MET A 76 -11.09 -1.87 7.47
C MET A 76 -10.08 -1.09 6.63
N LEU A 77 -10.43 0.09 6.11
CA LEU A 77 -9.49 0.95 5.39
C LEU A 77 -8.40 1.48 6.34
N GLN A 78 -8.78 1.86 7.57
CA GLN A 78 -7.82 2.23 8.62
C GLN A 78 -6.84 1.09 8.91
N PHE A 79 -7.35 -0.14 9.03
CA PHE A 79 -6.51 -1.31 9.27
C PHE A 79 -5.53 -1.59 8.13
N VAL A 80 -5.98 -1.47 6.87
CA VAL A 80 -5.11 -1.63 5.69
C VAL A 80 -3.98 -0.60 5.72
N PHE A 81 -4.29 0.68 5.93
CA PHE A 81 -3.26 1.72 5.95
C PHE A 81 -2.32 1.60 7.15
N LEU A 82 -2.83 1.23 8.33
CA LEU A 82 -2.01 1.02 9.52
C LEU A 82 -1.04 -0.16 9.33
N SER A 83 -1.55 -1.31 8.89
CA SER A 83 -0.72 -2.49 8.63
C SER A 83 0.29 -2.24 7.52
N LEU A 84 -0.06 -1.43 6.52
CA LEU A 84 0.85 -1.01 5.46
C LEU A 84 1.95 -0.05 5.97
N THR A 85 1.64 0.88 6.88
CA THR A 85 2.65 1.72 7.54
C THR A 85 3.64 0.86 8.31
N VAL A 86 3.14 -0.10 9.10
CA VAL A 86 3.99 -1.03 9.86
C VAL A 86 4.84 -1.88 8.92
N LEU A 87 4.28 -2.37 7.82
CA LEU A 87 5.01 -3.11 6.80
C LEU A 87 6.19 -2.32 6.25
N PHE A 88 5.96 -1.08 5.80
CA PHE A 88 7.03 -0.24 5.26
C PHE A 88 8.08 0.14 6.30
N ALA A 89 7.66 0.43 7.54
CA ALA A 89 8.59 0.71 8.63
C ALA A 89 9.48 -0.50 8.95
N LEU A 90 8.91 -1.71 9.05
CA LEU A 90 9.66 -2.94 9.30
C LEU A 90 10.61 -3.27 8.13
N LEU A 91 10.15 -3.11 6.89
CA LEU A 91 11.00 -3.30 5.72
C LEU A 91 12.15 -2.30 5.68
N ALA A 92 11.90 -1.02 5.97
CA ALA A 92 12.93 0.01 6.01
C ALA A 92 13.98 -0.29 7.08
N ILE A 93 13.54 -0.61 8.31
CA ILE A 93 14.44 -0.97 9.42
C ILE A 93 15.20 -2.25 9.10
N GLY A 94 14.54 -3.27 8.55
CA GLY A 94 15.17 -4.55 8.20
C GLY A 94 16.29 -4.38 7.17
N HIS A 95 16.11 -3.53 6.16
CA HIS A 95 17.15 -3.26 5.15
C HIS A 95 18.23 -2.28 5.65
N LEU A 96 17.89 -1.34 6.55
CA LEU A 96 18.88 -0.40 7.12
C LEU A 96 19.75 -1.05 8.20
N ALA A 97 19.20 -1.98 8.96
CA ALA A 97 19.89 -2.72 10.02
C ALA A 97 20.44 -4.08 9.54
N ASP A 98 20.31 -4.37 8.25
CA ASP A 98 20.75 -5.62 7.60
C ASP A 98 20.28 -6.90 8.34
N ASN A 99 19.02 -6.87 8.80
CA ASN A 99 18.44 -7.93 9.63
C ASN A 99 17.32 -8.68 8.89
N GLU A 100 17.67 -9.85 8.35
CA GLU A 100 16.73 -10.73 7.64
C GLU A 100 15.54 -11.19 8.50
N GLY A 101 15.72 -11.30 9.82
CA GLY A 101 14.64 -11.68 10.74
C GLY A 101 13.51 -10.67 10.72
N ILE A 102 13.84 -9.38 10.74
CA ILE A 102 12.86 -8.28 10.65
C ILE A 102 12.17 -8.31 9.28
N VAL A 103 12.90 -8.56 8.19
CA VAL A 103 12.33 -8.67 6.84
C VAL A 103 11.34 -9.83 6.74
N LYS A 104 11.62 -10.98 7.35
CA LYS A 104 10.69 -12.12 7.42
C LYS A 104 9.41 -11.79 8.20
N VAL A 105 9.54 -11.11 9.33
CA VAL A 105 8.38 -10.62 10.10
C VAL A 105 7.56 -9.63 9.28
N ALA A 106 8.23 -8.72 8.57
CA ALA A 106 7.57 -7.79 7.66
C ALA A 106 6.77 -8.54 6.57
N GLY A 107 7.31 -9.64 6.04
CA GLY A 107 6.59 -10.50 5.09
C GLY A 107 5.26 -11.03 5.63
N TRP A 108 5.22 -11.49 6.88
CA TRP A 108 3.98 -11.92 7.55
C TRP A 108 2.98 -10.77 7.71
N VAL A 109 3.45 -9.60 8.14
CA VAL A 109 2.61 -8.39 8.23
C VAL A 109 2.05 -8.02 6.86
N GLY A 110 2.87 -8.15 5.80
CA GLY A 110 2.47 -7.90 4.43
C GLY A 110 1.39 -8.85 3.93
N LEU A 111 1.43 -10.12 4.33
CA LEU A 111 0.40 -11.10 4.01
C LEU A 111 -0.94 -10.72 4.65
N VAL A 112 -0.92 -10.33 5.93
CA VAL A 112 -2.12 -9.84 6.64
C VAL A 112 -2.65 -8.56 6.01
N CYS A 113 -1.77 -7.60 5.70
CA CYS A 113 -2.12 -6.36 5.01
C CYS A 113 -2.80 -6.65 3.66
N GLY A 114 -2.21 -7.51 2.83
CA GLY A 114 -2.75 -7.88 1.53
C GLY A 114 -4.10 -8.59 1.63
N ALA A 115 -4.24 -9.53 2.56
CA ALA A 115 -5.50 -10.22 2.81
C ALA A 115 -6.60 -9.23 3.26
N SER A 116 -6.28 -8.29 4.14
CA SER A 116 -7.23 -7.27 4.60
C SER A 116 -7.66 -6.31 3.48
N ALA A 117 -6.76 -5.97 2.54
CA ALA A 117 -7.08 -5.15 1.38
C ALA A 117 -8.00 -5.88 0.40
N ILE A 118 -7.81 -7.19 0.20
CA ILE A 118 -8.71 -8.02 -0.61
C ILE A 118 -10.09 -8.09 0.04
N TYR A 119 -10.15 -8.29 1.36
CA TYR A 119 -11.41 -8.32 2.11
C TYR A 119 -12.17 -6.99 1.97
N LEU A 120 -11.49 -5.86 2.13
CA LEU A 120 -12.10 -4.54 1.95
C LEU A 120 -12.64 -4.37 0.52
N ALA A 121 -11.84 -4.70 -0.50
CA ALA A 121 -12.25 -4.57 -1.90
C ALA A 121 -13.47 -5.44 -2.23
N MET A 122 -13.49 -6.69 -1.74
CA MET A 122 -14.65 -7.57 -1.93
C MET A 122 -15.86 -7.10 -1.12
N GLY A 123 -15.65 -6.52 0.06
CA GLY A 123 -16.71 -5.95 0.87
C GLY A 123 -17.39 -4.77 0.19
N GLU A 124 -16.62 -3.84 -0.38
CA GLU A 124 -17.16 -2.73 -1.17
C GLU A 124 -17.98 -3.23 -2.37
N VAL A 125 -17.43 -4.17 -3.15
CA VAL A 125 -18.12 -4.74 -4.31
C VAL A 125 -19.42 -5.44 -3.91
N LEU A 126 -19.40 -6.30 -2.90
CA LEU A 126 -20.59 -7.05 -2.49
C LEU A 126 -21.64 -6.13 -1.84
N ASN A 127 -21.23 -5.19 -1.00
CA ASN A 127 -22.17 -4.26 -0.36
C ASN A 127 -22.87 -3.38 -1.40
N GLU A 128 -22.14 -2.90 -2.41
CA GLU A 128 -22.70 -2.12 -3.52
C GLU A 128 -23.65 -2.97 -4.38
N GLN A 129 -23.26 -4.19 -4.75
CA GLN A 129 -24.08 -5.07 -5.61
C GLN A 129 -25.40 -5.49 -4.94
N PHE A 130 -25.38 -5.77 -3.63
CA PHE A 130 -26.57 -6.23 -2.90
C PHE A 130 -27.36 -5.10 -2.24
N GLY A 131 -26.88 -3.84 -2.31
CA GLY A 131 -27.53 -2.67 -1.71
C GLY A 131 -27.68 -2.76 -0.18
N ARG A 132 -26.90 -3.62 0.48
CA ARG A 132 -26.91 -3.85 1.93
C ARG A 132 -25.54 -4.35 2.38
N THR A 133 -25.21 -4.18 3.66
CA THR A 133 -23.97 -4.72 4.23
C THR A 133 -23.98 -6.25 4.22
N VAL A 134 -23.28 -6.86 3.27
CA VAL A 134 -23.03 -8.31 3.18
C VAL A 134 -21.74 -8.65 3.93
N LEU A 135 -20.68 -7.88 3.70
CA LEU A 135 -19.44 -7.98 4.44
C LEU A 135 -19.25 -6.73 5.30
N PRO A 136 -19.12 -6.87 6.63
CA PRO A 136 -18.89 -5.73 7.50
C PRO A 136 -17.47 -5.20 7.26
N ILE A 137 -17.38 -4.01 6.67
CA ILE A 137 -16.12 -3.26 6.48
C ILE A 137 -15.94 -2.13 7.52
N GLY A 138 -16.95 -1.94 8.38
CA GLY A 138 -16.95 -0.93 9.43
C GLY A 138 -17.16 0.48 8.89
N GLU A 139 -18.16 0.65 8.03
CA GLU A 139 -18.59 1.95 7.51
C GLU A 139 -18.88 2.93 8.66
N PRO A 140 -18.45 4.21 8.56
CA PRO A 140 -18.80 5.23 9.55
C PRO A 140 -20.33 5.34 9.63
N ARG A 141 -20.87 5.28 10.85
CA ARG A 141 -22.28 5.61 11.12
C ARG A 141 -22.45 7.12 11.20
#